data_AF-A0A6N9HJ06-F1
#
_entry.id   AF-A0A6N9HJ06-F1
#
_cell.length_a   1.000
_cell.length_b   1.000
_cell.length_c   1.000
_cell.angle_alpha   90.00
_cell.angle_beta   90.00
_cell.angle_gamma   90.00
#
_symmetry.space_group_name_H-M   'P 1'
#
loop_
_entity.id
_entity.type
_entity.pdbx_description
1 polymer ?
#
loop_
_entity_poly.entity_id
_entity_poly.type
_entity_poly.pdbx_seq_one_letter_code
_entity_poly.pdbx_strand_id
1 'polypeptide(L)'
;MTTLFLIVGGLLAATVIWAIATPSRRPAAQLFPDHIEDFFRNPANVAGVPIERIFDAIGRPWQFGALDFGLSIYDWRTSRCTISVLTRGDYPVCIQMRAHGHDAETETVWACPETS
;
A
#
# COMPACT_ATOMS: atom_id res chain seq x y z
N MET A 1 29.57 -35.67 -28.80
CA MET A 1 29.85 -34.57 -27.85
C MET A 1 28.76 -33.52 -28.05
N THR A 2 27.50 -33.82 -27.70
CA THR A 2 26.36 -32.97 -28.09
C THR A 2 25.09 -33.25 -27.26
N THR A 3 25.23 -33.37 -25.94
CA THR A 3 24.07 -33.64 -25.06
C THR A 3 24.19 -32.91 -23.73
N LEU A 4 24.62 -31.64 -23.74
CA LEU A 4 24.81 -30.87 -22.49
C LEU A 4 24.17 -29.47 -22.50
N PHE A 5 23.52 -29.04 -23.59
CA PHE A 5 22.97 -27.68 -23.71
C PHE A 5 21.48 -27.54 -23.39
N LEU A 6 20.73 -28.64 -23.27
CA LEU A 6 19.28 -28.59 -23.05
C LEU A 6 18.87 -28.47 -21.57
N ILE A 7 19.73 -28.88 -20.63
CA ILE A 7 19.38 -28.87 -19.21
C ILE A 7 19.51 -27.47 -18.61
N VAL A 8 20.47 -26.67 -19.07
CA VAL A 8 20.72 -25.32 -18.54
C VAL A 8 19.63 -24.33 -18.99
N GLY A 9 19.12 -24.45 -20.21
CA GLY A 9 18.03 -23.59 -20.72
C GLY A 9 16.68 -23.83 -20.03
N GLY A 10 16.36 -25.09 -19.69
CA GLY A 10 15.13 -25.43 -18.98
C GLY A 10 15.10 -24.93 -17.52
N LEU A 11 16.26 -24.93 -16.84
CA LEU A 11 16.37 -24.50 -15.44
C LEU A 11 16.18 -22.98 -15.28
N LEU A 12 16.68 -22.20 -16.25
CA LEU A 12 16.51 -20.75 -16.29
C LEU A 12 15.07 -20.35 -16.60
N ALA A 13 14.39 -21.06 -17.52
CA ALA A 13 12.98 -20.80 -17.78
C ALA A 13 12.10 -21.12 -16.55
N ALA A 14 12.38 -22.21 -15.82
CA ALA A 14 11.63 -22.58 -14.62
C ALA A 14 11.82 -21.59 -13.45
N THR A 15 13.02 -21.03 -13.27
CA THR A 15 13.27 -20.02 -12.21
C THR A 15 12.61 -18.68 -12.51
N VAL A 16 12.59 -18.24 -13.77
CA VAL A 16 11.87 -17.02 -14.18
C VAL A 16 10.36 -17.20 -14.00
N ILE A 17 9.80 -18.36 -14.37
CA ILE A 17 8.37 -18.65 -14.19
C ILE A 17 8.00 -18.70 -12.70
N TRP A 18 8.86 -19.25 -11.83
CA TRP A 18 8.59 -19.30 -10.39
C TRP A 18 8.64 -17.91 -9.73
N ALA A 19 9.52 -17.01 -10.18
CA ALA A 19 9.59 -15.63 -9.70
C ALA A 19 8.41 -14.75 -10.15
N ILE A 20 7.86 -15.00 -11.34
CA ILE A 20 6.65 -14.32 -11.83
C ILE A 20 5.40 -14.90 -11.14
N ALA A 21 5.42 -16.19 -10.80
CA ALA A 21 4.30 -16.87 -10.18
C ALA A 21 4.27 -16.79 -8.66
N THR A 22 5.27 -16.20 -7.98
CA THR A 22 5.12 -15.82 -6.58
C THR A 22 4.01 -14.78 -6.50
N PRO A 23 2.80 -15.13 -6.04
CA PRO A 23 1.87 -14.09 -5.66
C PRO A 23 2.63 -13.30 -4.60
N SER A 24 2.65 -11.97 -4.68
CA SER A 24 3.03 -11.19 -3.52
C SER A 24 2.12 -11.67 -2.39
N ARG A 25 2.60 -12.59 -1.55
CA ARG A 25 1.85 -13.08 -0.41
C ARG A 25 1.83 -11.89 0.51
N ARG A 26 0.83 -11.03 0.33
CA ARG A 26 0.52 -9.98 1.28
C ARG A 26 0.50 -10.70 2.63
N PRO A 27 1.36 -10.34 3.58
CA PRO A 27 1.21 -10.87 4.92
C PRO A 27 -0.22 -10.57 5.37
N ALA A 28 -0.78 -11.43 6.23
CA ALA A 28 -2.13 -11.24 6.74
C ALA A 28 -2.26 -9.80 7.22
N ALA A 29 -3.10 -9.00 6.55
CA ALA A 29 -3.23 -7.59 6.86
C ALA A 29 -3.67 -7.46 8.32
N GLN A 30 -2.89 -6.73 9.12
CA GLN A 30 -3.31 -6.39 10.48
C GLN A 30 -4.65 -5.66 10.39
N LEU A 31 -5.63 -6.14 11.14
CA LEU A 31 -6.93 -5.50 11.22
C LEU A 31 -6.85 -4.38 12.27
N PHE A 32 -7.23 -3.18 11.84
CA PHE A 32 -7.26 -1.98 12.66
C PHE A 32 -8.70 -1.66 13.09
N PRO A 33 -8.89 -0.97 14.22
CA PRO A 33 -10.21 -0.51 14.63
C PRO A 33 -10.90 0.36 13.57
N ASP A 34 -12.22 0.18 13.39
CA ASP A 34 -13.01 0.92 12.39
C ASP A 34 -12.97 2.46 12.60
N HIS A 35 -12.74 2.94 13.82
CA HIS A 35 -12.70 4.38 14.12
C HIS A 35 -11.52 5.13 13.47
N ILE A 36 -10.55 4.40 12.90
CA ILE A 36 -9.45 5.02 12.16
C ILE A 36 -9.95 5.69 10.87
N GLU A 37 -11.08 5.24 10.33
CA GLU A 37 -11.74 5.91 9.19
C GLU A 37 -12.07 7.37 9.51
N ASP A 38 -12.61 7.64 10.71
CA ASP A 38 -12.96 8.99 11.16
C ASP A 38 -11.71 9.89 11.30
N PHE A 39 -10.56 9.29 11.66
CA PHE A 39 -9.30 10.02 11.70
C PHE A 39 -8.91 10.56 10.33
N PHE A 40 -9.01 9.73 9.28
CA PHE A 40 -8.64 10.10 7.91
C PHE A 40 -9.69 10.96 7.19
N ARG A 41 -10.95 10.92 7.62
CA ARG A 41 -12.02 11.81 7.13
C ARG A 41 -11.83 13.26 7.55
N ASN A 42 -11.09 13.53 8.62
CA ASN A 42 -10.77 14.89 9.05
C ASN A 42 -9.43 15.35 8.42
N PRO A 43 -9.44 16.24 7.41
CA PRO A 43 -8.23 16.66 6.72
C PRO A 43 -7.21 17.35 7.64
N ALA A 44 -7.63 17.95 8.75
CA ALA A 44 -6.72 18.58 9.72
C ALA A 44 -5.78 17.57 10.43
N ASN A 45 -6.15 16.29 10.44
CA ASN A 45 -5.33 15.23 11.04
C ASN A 45 -4.20 14.75 10.12
N VAL A 46 -4.25 15.09 8.83
CA VAL A 46 -3.40 14.49 7.79
C VAL A 46 -2.67 15.52 6.92
N ALA A 47 -3.33 16.64 6.58
CA ALA A 47 -2.74 17.65 5.71
C ALA A 47 -1.53 18.32 6.40
N GLY A 48 -0.36 18.23 5.78
CA GLY A 48 0.89 18.79 6.32
C GLY A 48 1.42 18.08 7.57
N VAL A 49 0.81 16.97 7.99
CA VAL A 49 1.25 16.18 9.15
C VAL A 49 2.22 15.10 8.68
N PRO A 50 3.42 14.99 9.28
CA PRO A 50 4.35 13.90 8.96
C PRO A 50 3.72 12.53 9.24
N ILE A 51 3.96 11.55 8.37
CA ILE A 51 3.38 10.21 8.44
C ILE A 51 3.72 9.50 9.76
N GLU A 52 4.90 9.76 10.33
CA GLU A 52 5.31 9.23 11.63
C GLU A 52 4.40 9.70 12.77
N ARG A 53 3.92 10.95 12.74
CA ARG A 53 2.93 11.46 13.71
C ARG A 53 1.57 10.77 13.57
N ILE A 54 1.20 10.40 12.34
CA ILE A 54 -0.02 9.62 12.08
C ILE A 54 0.16 8.21 12.65
N PHE A 55 1.32 7.58 12.46
CA PHE A 55 1.62 6.28 13.06
C PHE A 55 1.54 6.30 14.59
N ASP A 56 2.01 7.36 15.23
CA ASP A 56 1.89 7.53 16.68
C ASP A 56 0.42 7.63 17.15
N ALA A 57 -0.45 8.22 16.32
CA ALA A 57 -1.85 8.46 16.68
C ALA A 57 -2.75 7.23 16.48
N ILE A 58 -2.56 6.49 15.38
CA ILE A 58 -3.48 5.40 14.96
C ILE A 58 -2.79 4.05 14.76
N GLY A 59 -1.50 3.97 15.08
CA GLY A 59 -0.68 2.80 14.89
C GLY A 59 -0.07 2.71 13.49
N ARG A 60 1.12 2.10 13.43
CA ARG A 60 1.84 1.89 12.17
C ARG A 60 1.21 0.74 11.38
N PRO A 61 0.79 0.96 10.13
CA PRO A 61 0.26 -0.07 9.25
C PRO A 61 1.38 -0.86 8.57
N TRP A 62 0.98 -1.78 7.71
CA TRP A 62 1.90 -2.42 6.80
C TRP A 62 2.30 -1.45 5.67
N GLN A 63 3.60 -1.34 5.38
CA GLN A 63 4.10 -0.65 4.20
C GLN A 63 4.00 -1.59 3.00
N PHE A 64 3.17 -1.24 2.02
CA PHE A 64 2.88 -2.10 0.88
C PHE A 64 3.93 -2.00 -0.24
N GLY A 65 4.77 -0.96 -0.20
CA GLY A 65 5.93 -0.81 -1.08
C GLY A 65 6.30 0.65 -1.31
N ALA A 66 7.47 0.86 -1.89
CA ALA A 66 7.79 2.08 -2.61
C ALA A 66 7.29 1.91 -4.05
N LEU A 67 6.39 2.78 -4.50
CA LEU A 67 6.14 2.93 -5.93
C LEU A 67 7.40 3.49 -6.60
N ASP A 68 7.58 3.19 -7.88
CA ASP A 68 8.46 3.98 -8.74
C ASP A 68 8.10 5.47 -8.56
N PHE A 69 9.09 6.37 -8.64
CA PHE A 69 8.96 7.84 -8.44
C PHE A 69 8.93 8.36 -6.99
N GLY A 70 9.43 7.59 -6.01
CA GLY A 70 9.69 8.11 -4.65
C GLY A 70 8.44 8.29 -3.79
N LEU A 71 7.36 7.57 -4.13
CA LEU A 71 6.14 7.51 -3.34
C LEU A 71 6.12 6.24 -2.50
N SER A 72 5.68 6.35 -1.24
CA SER A 72 5.44 5.18 -0.38
C SER A 72 3.95 4.98 -0.16
N ILE A 73 3.51 3.72 -0.09
CA ILE A 73 2.11 3.36 0.23
C ILE A 73 2.03 2.65 1.57
N TYR A 74 1.15 3.16 2.42
CA TYR A 74 0.80 2.60 3.73
C TYR A 74 -0.67 2.18 3.74
N ASP A 75 -0.95 0.93 4.07
CA ASP A 75 -2.31 0.36 4.01
C ASP A 75 -2.81 -0.01 5.42
N TRP A 76 -3.84 0.68 5.89
CA TRP A 76 -4.65 0.25 7.03
C TRP A 76 -5.86 -0.52 6.52
N ARG A 77 -6.17 -1.63 7.19
CA ARG A 77 -7.36 -2.41 6.87
C ARG A 77 -8.27 -2.46 8.08
N THR A 78 -9.51 -2.03 7.92
CA THR A 78 -10.57 -2.16 8.92
C THR A 78 -11.50 -3.30 8.53
N SER A 79 -12.53 -3.55 9.33
CA SER A 79 -13.55 -4.53 8.94
C SER A 79 -14.41 -4.03 7.76
N ARG A 80 -14.44 -2.72 7.53
CA ARG A 80 -15.32 -2.04 6.56
C ARG A 80 -14.62 -1.53 5.33
N CYS A 81 -13.33 -1.21 5.40
CA CYS A 81 -12.60 -0.65 4.27
C CYS A 81 -11.08 -0.91 4.32
N THR A 82 -10.41 -0.56 3.22
CA THR A 82 -8.95 -0.37 3.20
C THR A 82 -8.66 1.11 2.98
N ILE A 83 -7.75 1.64 3.80
CA ILE A 83 -7.27 3.02 3.74
C ILE A 83 -5.83 2.97 3.27
N SER A 84 -5.58 3.45 2.06
CA SER A 84 -4.26 3.54 1.45
C SER A 84 -3.79 4.99 1.49
N VAL A 85 -2.69 5.25 2.19
CA VAL A 85 -2.06 6.57 2.26
C VAL A 85 -0.81 6.55 1.40
N LEU A 86 -0.80 7.42 0.39
CA LEU A 86 0.36 7.67 -0.44
C LEU A 86 1.13 8.84 0.17
N THR A 87 2.43 8.67 0.37
CA THR A 87 3.32 9.73 0.86
C THR A 87 4.37 10.10 -0.18
N ARG A 88 4.79 11.37 -0.18
CA ARG A 88 6.00 11.84 -0.87
C ARG A 88 6.99 12.30 0.18
N GLY A 89 8.08 11.54 0.34
CA GLY A 89 8.90 11.64 1.55
C GLY A 89 8.05 11.30 2.78
N ASP A 90 8.11 12.17 3.79
CA ASP A 90 7.43 11.97 5.07
C ASP A 90 5.98 12.46 5.10
N TYR A 91 5.46 13.07 4.03
CA TYR A 91 4.15 13.73 4.05
C TYR A 91 3.11 12.99 3.21
N PRO A 92 1.90 12.75 3.74
CA PRO A 92 0.75 12.28 2.96
C PRO A 92 0.43 13.25 1.82
N VAL A 93 0.22 12.71 0.62
CA VAL A 93 -0.22 13.48 -0.56
C VAL A 93 -1.62 13.06 -1.01
N CYS A 94 -1.98 11.79 -0.81
CA CYS A 94 -3.25 11.23 -1.22
C CYS A 94 -3.67 10.13 -0.25
N ILE A 95 -4.95 10.09 0.09
CA ILE A 95 -5.58 9.07 0.93
C ILE A 95 -6.73 8.48 0.13
N GLN A 96 -6.73 7.17 -0.02
CA GLN A 96 -7.79 6.42 -0.69
C GLN A 96 -8.47 5.50 0.30
N MET A 97 -9.77 5.66 0.48
CA MET A 97 -10.58 4.78 1.31
C MET A 97 -11.47 3.94 0.39
N ARG A 98 -11.25 2.62 0.38
CA ARG A 98 -12.01 1.67 -0.43
C ARG A 98 -12.86 0.78 0.46
N ALA A 99 -14.18 0.95 0.39
CA ALA A 99 -15.12 0.11 1.13
C ALA A 99 -15.00 -1.38 0.73
N HIS A 100 -15.27 -2.26 1.67
CA HIS A 100 -15.39 -3.70 1.47
C HIS A 100 -16.85 -4.04 1.15
N GLY A 101 -17.10 -4.80 0.07
CA GLY A 101 -18.45 -5.22 -0.29
C GLY A 101 -18.68 -5.24 -1.80
N HIS A 102 -19.92 -5.55 -2.18
CA HIS A 102 -20.34 -5.66 -3.58
C HIS A 102 -20.38 -4.29 -4.28
N ASP A 103 -20.67 -3.23 -3.52
CA ASP A 103 -20.69 -1.83 -3.98
C ASP A 103 -19.52 -1.05 -3.38
N ALA A 104 -18.30 -1.50 -3.63
CA ALA A 104 -17.10 -0.88 -3.09
C ALA A 104 -16.88 0.52 -3.67
N GLU A 105 -17.36 1.54 -2.96
CA GLU A 105 -17.05 2.94 -3.26
C GLU A 105 -15.61 3.26 -2.85
N THR A 106 -14.94 4.09 -3.66
CA THR A 106 -13.60 4.59 -3.36
C THR A 106 -13.68 6.10 -3.15
N GLU A 107 -13.44 6.52 -1.92
CA GLU A 107 -13.32 7.93 -1.56
C GLU A 107 -11.84 8.33 -1.65
N THR A 108 -11.54 9.43 -2.34
CA THR A 108 -10.16 9.95 -2.48
C THR A 108 -10.07 11.34 -1.88
N VAL A 109 -9.17 11.51 -0.92
CA VAL A 109 -8.88 12.78 -0.26
C VAL A 109 -7.45 13.18 -0.58
N TRP A 110 -7.27 14.39 -1.11
CA TRP A 110 -5.96 14.95 -1.39
C TRP A 110 -5.46 15.73 -0.16
N ALA A 111 -4.29 15.35 0.36
CA ALA A 111 -3.71 15.92 1.58
C ALA A 111 -2.76 17.10 1.30
N CYS A 112 -2.44 17.37 0.03
CA CYS A 112 -1.68 18.55 -0.36
C CYS A 112 -2.57 19.80 -0.34
N PRO A 113 -2.17 20.89 0.35
CA PRO A 113 -2.61 22.20 -0.08
C PRO A 113 -2.08 22.39 -1.50
N GLU A 114 -2.91 22.91 -2.41
CA GLU A 114 -2.43 23.42 -3.69
C GLU A 114 -1.35 24.47 -3.39
N THR A 115 -0.08 24.08 -3.44
CA THR A 115 1.02 25.06 -3.42
C THR A 115 1.01 25.73 -4.78
N SER A 116 0.34 26.88 -4.81
CA SER A 116 0.63 28.03 -5.66
C SER A 116 2.12 28.35 -5.75
#